data_AF-A0AAD4N887-F1
#
_entry.id   AF-A0AAD4N887-F1
#
_cell.length_a   1.000
_cell.length_b   1.000
_cell.length_c   1.000
_cell.angle_alpha   90.00
_cell.angle_beta   90.00
_cell.angle_gamma   90.00
#
_symmetry.space_group_name_H-M   'P 1'
#
loop_
_entity.id
_entity.type
_entity.pdbx_description
1 polymer ?
#
loop_
_entity_poly.entity_id
_entity_poly.type
_entity_poly.pdbx_seq_one_letter_code
_entity_poly.pdbx_strand_id
1 'polypeptide(L)'
;MKGFDGIAPLPPENDIGNVEYKSRLINPTFSRFLHLATQLKWRLREGQGEAIYKIGVEDDGTIAGLTAPEMEKSMDTLRKMAEEIGAKLILLNETIFTRSSGPTCEETKIFKEVLVQKLPDNRKLVDLRLAILGSAEAGKSTLCGVLTQGTLDNGQGKTRLNLFRFRHEFRSGKTSSICLDFVGFSSEGEVMNLLNTRVVTRQSRL
;
A
#
# COMPACT_ATOMS: atom_id res chain seq x y z
N MET A 1 13.97 -33.80 -20.09
CA MET A 1 13.37 -33.60 -18.76
C MET A 1 12.00 -32.97 -18.99
N LYS A 2 10.92 -33.71 -18.73
CA LYS A 2 9.55 -33.25 -19.02
C LYS A 2 9.22 -32.10 -18.06
N GLY A 3 9.01 -30.90 -18.61
CA GLY A 3 8.38 -29.80 -17.89
C GLY A 3 6.98 -30.20 -17.42
N PHE A 4 6.55 -29.62 -16.30
CA PHE A 4 5.22 -29.80 -15.74
C PHE A 4 4.14 -29.45 -16.79
N ASP A 5 3.05 -30.21 -16.79
CA ASP A 5 1.92 -29.99 -17.69
C ASP A 5 1.37 -28.56 -17.50
N GLY A 6 1.67 -27.70 -18.47
CA GLY A 6 0.98 -26.42 -18.68
C GLY A 6 1.66 -25.14 -18.20
N ILE A 7 2.84 -25.17 -17.56
CA ILE A 7 3.54 -23.94 -17.15
C ILE A 7 4.94 -23.88 -17.74
N ALA A 8 5.18 -22.81 -18.50
CA ALA A 8 6.50 -22.50 -19.03
C ALA A 8 7.48 -22.21 -17.88
N PRO A 9 8.72 -22.69 -17.96
CA PRO A 9 9.73 -22.37 -16.96
C PRO A 9 9.90 -20.86 -16.85
N LEU A 10 10.12 -20.38 -15.63
CA LEU A 10 10.42 -18.97 -15.40
C LEU A 10 11.84 -18.68 -15.89
N PRO A 11 12.16 -17.42 -16.23
CA PRO A 11 13.56 -17.04 -16.42
C PRO A 11 14.33 -17.28 -15.13
N PRO A 12 15.64 -17.58 -15.22
CA PRO A 12 16.48 -17.74 -14.05
C PRO A 12 16.42 -16.50 -13.16
N GLU A 13 16.61 -16.71 -11.85
CA GLU A 13 16.63 -15.61 -10.90
C GLU A 13 17.69 -14.58 -11.29
N ASN A 14 17.34 -13.30 -11.17
CA ASN A 14 18.30 -12.22 -11.28
C ASN A 14 18.75 -11.81 -9.87
N ASP A 15 20.06 -11.80 -9.66
CA ASP A 15 20.68 -11.33 -8.42
C ASP A 15 20.38 -9.84 -8.15
N ILE A 16 19.95 -9.10 -9.18
CA ILE A 16 19.56 -7.70 -9.12
C ILE A 16 18.06 -7.57 -9.33
N GLY A 17 17.41 -6.74 -8.53
CA GLY A 17 16.00 -6.38 -8.62
C GLY A 17 15.21 -6.79 -7.38
N ASN A 18 13.90 -6.66 -7.47
CA ASN A 18 12.99 -6.89 -6.34
C ASN A 18 12.31 -8.25 -6.35
N VAL A 19 12.75 -9.18 -7.19
CA VAL A 19 12.18 -10.53 -7.32
C VAL A 19 13.14 -11.55 -6.72
N GLU A 20 12.65 -12.39 -5.82
CA GLU A 20 13.45 -13.42 -5.15
C GLU A 20 12.81 -14.81 -5.35
N TYR A 21 13.62 -15.80 -5.72
CA TYR A 21 13.16 -17.20 -5.82
C TYR A 21 13.60 -17.99 -4.60
N LYS A 22 12.69 -18.82 -4.07
CA LYS A 22 13.01 -19.71 -2.95
C LYS A 22 12.33 -21.04 -3.15
N SER A 23 13.13 -22.10 -3.20
CA SER A 23 12.61 -23.47 -3.25
C SER A 23 11.82 -23.79 -1.99
N ARG A 24 12.42 -23.61 -0.79
CA ARG A 24 11.76 -23.83 0.50
C ARG A 24 12.26 -22.87 1.58
N LEU A 25 11.39 -22.48 2.52
CA LEU A 25 11.71 -21.63 3.68
C LEU A 25 11.30 -22.31 4.99
N ILE A 26 11.73 -23.55 5.21
CA ILE A 26 11.27 -24.36 6.35
C ILE A 26 12.25 -24.23 7.52
N ASN A 27 11.77 -23.77 8.68
CA ASN A 27 12.49 -23.75 9.96
C ASN A 27 13.97 -23.31 9.88
N PRO A 28 14.25 -22.07 9.45
CA PRO A 28 15.63 -21.58 9.43
C PRO A 28 16.20 -21.48 10.85
N THR A 29 17.52 -21.71 10.98
CA THR A 29 18.26 -21.34 12.20
C THR A 29 18.20 -19.83 12.41
N PHE A 30 18.41 -19.35 13.64
CA PHE A 30 18.35 -17.91 13.94
C PHE A 30 19.29 -17.07 13.05
N SER A 31 20.52 -17.54 12.82
CA SER A 31 21.47 -16.89 11.91
C SER A 31 20.96 -16.87 10.46
N ARG A 32 20.39 -17.98 9.98
CA ARG A 32 19.81 -18.05 8.63
C ARG A 32 18.60 -17.14 8.48
N PHE A 33 17.74 -17.08 9.50
CA PHE A 33 16.59 -16.19 9.55
C PHE A 33 17.00 -14.72 9.45
N LEU A 34 18.01 -14.31 10.22
CA LEU A 34 18.53 -12.94 10.18
C LEU A 34 19.11 -12.57 8.80
N HIS A 35 19.80 -13.52 8.16
CA HIS A 35 20.30 -13.32 6.79
C HIS A 35 19.15 -13.17 5.79
N LEU A 36 18.11 -14.01 5.88
CA LEU A 36 16.94 -13.91 5.01
C LEU A 36 16.17 -12.60 5.21
N ALA A 37 16.02 -12.13 6.45
CA ALA A 37 15.40 -10.83 6.75
C ALA A 37 16.24 -9.67 6.17
N THR A 38 17.57 -9.74 6.28
CA THR A 38 18.47 -8.73 5.70
C THR A 38 18.37 -8.71 4.17
N GLN A 39 18.27 -9.88 3.55
CA GLN A 39 18.06 -10.01 2.11
C GLN A 39 16.71 -9.43 1.67
N LEU A 40 15.63 -9.75 2.38
CA LEU A 40 14.30 -9.19 2.12
C LEU A 40 14.31 -7.66 2.21
N LYS A 41 15.00 -7.11 3.22
CA LYS A 41 15.16 -5.66 3.37
C LYS A 41 15.90 -5.03 2.19
N TRP A 42 16.86 -5.73 1.60
CA TRP A 42 17.57 -5.28 0.41
C TRP A 42 16.66 -5.30 -0.82
N ARG A 43 15.96 -6.41 -1.08
CA ARG A 43 14.98 -6.53 -2.19
C ARG A 43 13.89 -5.45 -2.13
N LEU A 44 13.37 -5.17 -0.93
CA LEU A 44 12.41 -4.08 -0.72
C LEU A 44 12.99 -2.71 -1.07
N ARG A 45 14.27 -2.45 -0.82
CA ARG A 45 14.89 -1.17 -1.19
C ARG A 45 15.04 -1.02 -2.69
N GLU A 46 15.43 -2.09 -3.39
CA GLU A 46 15.56 -2.08 -4.85
C GLU A 46 14.20 -1.87 -5.53
N GLY A 47 13.14 -2.46 -5.00
CA GLY A 47 11.78 -2.29 -5.49
C GLY A 47 10.99 -1.15 -4.86
N GLN A 48 11.64 -0.11 -4.33
CA GLN A 48 10.99 1.09 -3.76
C GLN A 48 9.93 0.82 -2.67
N GLY A 49 10.11 -0.24 -1.90
CA GLY A 49 9.18 -0.69 -0.85
C GLY A 49 8.40 -1.94 -1.22
N GLU A 50 8.63 -2.55 -2.39
CA GLU A 50 7.93 -3.74 -2.86
C GLU A 50 8.91 -4.82 -3.30
N ALA A 51 8.64 -6.08 -2.95
CA ALA A 51 9.41 -7.24 -3.36
C ALA A 51 8.48 -8.41 -3.68
N ILE A 52 8.80 -9.20 -4.71
CA ILE A 52 8.01 -10.36 -5.13
C ILE A 52 8.79 -11.62 -4.77
N TYR A 53 8.21 -12.49 -3.96
CA TYR A 53 8.76 -13.78 -3.59
C TYR A 53 8.02 -14.89 -4.33
N LYS A 54 8.80 -15.73 -5.02
CA LYS A 54 8.30 -16.91 -5.71
C LYS A 54 8.70 -18.15 -4.93
N ILE A 55 7.74 -18.74 -4.21
CA ILE A 55 7.98 -19.87 -3.29
C ILE A 55 7.64 -21.19 -3.98
N GLY A 56 8.60 -22.11 -3.99
CA GLY A 56 8.52 -23.38 -4.73
C GLY A 56 9.18 -23.32 -6.11
N VAL A 57 10.08 -22.36 -6.32
CA VAL A 57 10.85 -22.18 -7.56
C VAL A 57 12.33 -22.25 -7.20
N GLU A 58 13.08 -23.01 -7.99
CA GLU A 58 14.53 -23.11 -7.90
C GLU A 58 15.20 -21.92 -8.61
N ASP A 59 16.46 -21.65 -8.31
CA ASP A 59 17.18 -20.47 -8.81
C ASP A 59 17.30 -20.45 -10.36
N ASP A 60 17.22 -21.61 -11.00
CA ASP A 60 17.21 -21.77 -12.46
C ASP A 60 15.85 -21.45 -13.12
N GLY A 61 14.83 -21.11 -12.32
CA GLY A 61 13.46 -20.85 -12.78
C GLY A 61 12.59 -22.10 -12.91
N THR A 62 13.10 -23.27 -12.51
CA THR A 62 12.33 -24.52 -12.49
C THR A 62 11.31 -24.49 -11.34
N ILE A 63 10.04 -24.71 -11.66
CA ILE A 63 8.96 -24.79 -10.68
C ILE A 63 8.95 -26.20 -10.09
N ALA A 64 9.59 -26.38 -8.94
CA ALA A 64 9.61 -27.66 -8.22
C ALA A 64 8.29 -27.89 -7.44
N GLY A 65 7.75 -26.81 -6.88
CA GLY A 65 6.58 -26.80 -6.01
C GLY A 65 6.81 -27.48 -4.65
N LEU A 66 5.99 -27.11 -3.67
CA LEU A 66 6.04 -27.62 -2.30
C LEU A 66 4.78 -28.42 -1.98
N THR A 67 4.87 -29.36 -1.05
CA THR A 67 3.63 -29.98 -0.51
C THR A 67 2.88 -28.96 0.36
N ALA A 68 1.57 -29.15 0.56
CA ALA A 68 0.76 -28.28 1.42
C ALA A 68 1.38 -27.98 2.82
N PRO A 69 1.88 -28.96 3.58
CA PRO A 69 2.49 -28.68 4.89
C PRO A 69 3.84 -27.94 4.79
N GLU A 70 4.62 -28.16 3.73
CA GLU A 70 5.88 -27.43 3.50
C GLU A 70 5.64 -25.98 3.10
N MET A 71 4.60 -25.75 2.30
CA MET A 71 4.19 -24.42 1.86
C MET A 71 3.72 -23.59 3.05
N GLU A 72 2.90 -24.15 3.96
CA GLU A 72 2.45 -23.41 5.15
C GLU A 72 3.63 -22.99 6.04
N LYS A 73 4.56 -23.90 6.31
CA LYS A 73 5.78 -23.58 7.09
C LYS A 73 6.66 -22.52 6.42
N SER A 74 6.72 -22.54 5.09
CA SER A 74 7.48 -21.56 4.31
C SER A 74 6.81 -20.18 4.35
N MET A 75 5.49 -20.15 4.26
CA MET A 75 4.69 -18.93 4.41
C MET A 75 4.78 -18.35 5.83
N ASP A 76 4.76 -19.19 6.86
CA ASP A 76 4.95 -18.75 8.25
C ASP A 76 6.33 -18.13 8.48
N THR A 77 7.37 -18.70 7.88
CA THR A 77 8.70 -18.13 7.94
C THR A 77 8.75 -16.79 7.21
N LEU A 78 8.13 -16.69 6.03
CA LEU A 78 8.01 -15.43 5.29
C LEU A 78 7.23 -14.35 6.05
N ARG A 79 6.15 -14.73 6.74
CA ARG A 79 5.38 -13.85 7.64
C ARG A 79 6.27 -13.27 8.72
N LYS A 80 7.00 -14.12 9.44
CA LYS A 80 7.94 -13.69 10.50
C LYS A 80 9.03 -12.74 9.98
N MET A 81 9.56 -13.02 8.78
CA MET A 81 10.57 -12.13 8.16
C MET A 81 9.98 -10.77 7.77
N ALA A 82 8.74 -10.76 7.25
CA ALA A 82 8.05 -9.52 6.90
C ALA A 82 7.73 -8.70 8.16
N GLU A 83 7.24 -9.33 9.23
CA GLU A 83 6.95 -8.70 10.52
C GLU A 83 8.20 -8.03 11.13
N GLU A 84 9.35 -8.71 11.11
CA GLU A 84 10.63 -8.19 11.60
C GLU A 84 11.05 -6.88 10.90
N ILE A 85 10.64 -6.70 9.63
CA ILE A 85 10.99 -5.54 8.80
C ILE A 85 9.85 -4.50 8.76
N GLY A 86 8.71 -4.79 9.38
CA GLY A 86 7.52 -3.94 9.30
C GLY A 86 6.87 -3.94 7.91
N ALA A 87 6.85 -5.09 7.24
CA ALA A 87 6.22 -5.29 5.94
C ALA A 87 4.96 -6.16 6.05
N LYS A 88 4.05 -6.00 5.09
CA LYS A 88 2.87 -6.87 4.92
C LYS A 88 3.08 -7.82 3.75
N LEU A 89 2.38 -8.96 3.81
CA LEU A 89 2.34 -9.94 2.73
C LEU A 89 0.99 -9.91 2.02
N ILE A 90 1.01 -9.98 0.70
CA ILE A 90 -0.15 -10.08 -0.17
C ILE A 90 0.08 -11.25 -1.10
N LEU A 91 -0.80 -12.24 -1.07
CA LEU A 91 -0.75 -13.36 -2.01
C LEU A 91 -1.19 -12.85 -3.40
N LEU A 92 -0.31 -12.92 -4.39
CA LEU A 92 -0.63 -12.53 -5.77
C LEU A 92 -1.24 -13.70 -6.54
N ASN A 93 -0.61 -14.88 -6.41
CA ASN A 93 -1.02 -16.07 -7.13
C ASN A 93 -0.71 -17.33 -6.32
N GLU A 94 -1.58 -18.33 -6.46
CA GLU A 94 -1.39 -19.68 -5.94
C GLU A 94 -1.75 -20.66 -7.03
N THR A 95 -0.80 -21.52 -7.37
CA THR A 95 -0.99 -22.55 -8.38
C THR A 95 -0.71 -23.91 -7.79
N ILE A 96 -1.63 -24.84 -8.03
CA ILE A 96 -1.58 -26.22 -7.53
C ILE A 96 -1.41 -27.13 -8.73
N PHE A 97 -0.45 -28.04 -8.64
CA PHE A 97 -0.13 -29.04 -9.65
C PHE A 97 -0.25 -30.42 -9.05
N THR A 98 -0.66 -31.37 -9.88
CA THR A 98 -0.60 -32.78 -9.52
C THR A 98 0.50 -33.42 -10.33
N ARG A 99 1.53 -33.96 -9.66
CA ARG A 99 2.57 -34.73 -10.33
C ARG A 99 2.19 -36.21 -10.30
N SER A 100 1.92 -36.77 -11.47
CA SER A 100 1.71 -38.21 -11.64
C SER A 100 3.08 -38.91 -11.69
N SER A 101 3.67 -39.18 -10.53
CA SER A 101 4.84 -40.06 -10.42
C SER A 101 4.38 -41.52 -10.37
N GLY A 102 3.95 -42.05 -11.53
CA GLY A 102 3.53 -43.44 -11.68
C GLY A 102 2.04 -43.72 -11.37
N PRO A 103 1.60 -44.99 -11.47
CA PRO A 103 0.18 -45.38 -11.46
C PRO A 103 -0.51 -45.35 -10.08
N THR A 104 0.17 -44.97 -9.00
CA THR A 104 -0.37 -45.16 -7.63
C THR A 104 -0.19 -43.96 -6.69
N CYS A 105 0.53 -42.90 -7.09
CA CYS A 105 0.77 -41.74 -6.23
C CYS A 105 0.66 -40.43 -7.00
N GLU A 106 -0.48 -39.76 -6.84
CA GLU A 106 -0.70 -38.37 -7.25
C GLU A 106 -0.20 -37.45 -6.12
N GLU A 107 0.96 -36.82 -6.30
CA GLU A 107 1.46 -35.85 -5.34
C GLU A 107 1.03 -34.44 -5.75
N THR A 108 0.30 -33.75 -4.87
CA THR A 108 -0.01 -32.34 -5.05
C THR A 108 1.17 -31.45 -4.63
N LYS A 109 1.55 -30.55 -5.53
CA LYS A 109 2.61 -29.54 -5.33
C LYS A 109 2.00 -28.16 -5.53
N ILE A 110 2.43 -27.21 -4.72
CA ILE A 110 1.92 -25.84 -4.66
C ILE A 110 3.07 -24.90 -4.93
N PHE A 111 2.81 -23.89 -5.73
CA PHE A 111 3.67 -22.74 -5.98
C PHE A 111 2.89 -21.47 -5.62
N LYS A 112 3.55 -20.52 -4.95
CA LYS A 112 2.93 -19.23 -4.60
C LYS A 112 3.79 -18.05 -5.02
N GLU A 113 3.15 -17.04 -5.58
CA GLU A 113 3.72 -15.71 -5.79
C GLU A 113 3.18 -14.77 -4.71
N VAL A 114 4.09 -14.18 -3.95
CA VAL A 114 3.77 -13.37 -2.78
C VAL A 114 4.42 -12.01 -2.94
N LEU A 115 3.63 -10.95 -2.89
CA LEU A 115 4.11 -9.58 -2.78
C LEU A 115 4.37 -9.26 -1.32
N VAL A 116 5.60 -8.86 -1.02
CA VAL A 116 6.00 -8.26 0.25
C VAL A 116 6.05 -6.76 0.05
N GLN A 117 5.23 -6.01 0.79
CA GLN A 117 5.17 -4.56 0.68
C GLN A 117 5.52 -3.95 2.04
N LYS A 118 6.54 -3.11 2.07
CA LYS A 118 6.93 -2.39 3.28
C LYS A 118 5.77 -1.49 3.71
N LEU A 119 5.37 -1.59 4.97
CA LEU A 119 4.41 -0.63 5.49
C LEU A 119 5.09 0.75 5.53
N PRO A 120 4.36 1.83 5.23
CA PRO A 120 4.92 3.16 5.38
C PRO A 120 5.33 3.33 6.86
N ASP A 121 6.64 3.46 7.13
CA ASP A 121 7.27 3.57 8.47
C ASP A 121 6.67 4.70 9.34
N ASN A 122 5.92 5.59 8.71
CA ASN A 122 4.98 6.49 9.31
C ASN A 122 3.87 6.60 8.29
N ARG A 123 2.59 6.46 8.70
CA ARG A 123 1.42 6.70 7.82
C ARG A 123 1.75 7.90 6.93
N LYS A 124 2.08 7.67 5.66
CA LYS A 124 2.32 8.76 4.72
C LYS A 124 0.96 9.39 4.56
N LEU A 125 0.70 10.42 5.37
CA LEU A 125 -0.42 11.30 5.19
C LEU A 125 -0.25 11.85 3.77
N VAL A 126 -1.12 11.40 2.87
CA VAL A 126 -1.16 11.95 1.51
C VAL A 126 -1.79 13.34 1.66
N ASP A 127 -0.95 14.38 1.67
CA ASP A 127 -1.39 15.77 1.69
C ASP A 127 -1.64 16.23 0.24
N LEU A 128 -2.89 16.48 -0.09
CA LEU A 128 -3.31 17.00 -1.40
C LEU A 128 -3.73 18.46 -1.25
N ARG A 129 -3.02 19.36 -1.93
CA ARG A 129 -3.27 20.81 -1.88
C ARG A 129 -4.06 21.25 -3.11
N LEU A 130 -5.31 21.63 -2.90
CA LEU A 130 -6.20 22.15 -3.94
C LEU A 130 -6.26 23.68 -3.88
N ALA A 131 -5.97 24.32 -5.02
CA ALA A 131 -6.18 25.74 -5.21
C ALA A 131 -7.38 25.96 -6.14
N ILE A 132 -8.39 26.72 -5.68
CA ILE A 132 -9.57 27.06 -6.47
C ILE A 132 -9.36 28.45 -7.06
N LEU A 133 -9.31 28.53 -8.39
CA LEU A 133 -9.09 29.76 -9.16
C LEU A 133 -10.29 30.06 -10.08
N GLY A 134 -10.49 31.32 -10.43
CA GLY A 134 -11.59 31.75 -11.30
C GLY A 134 -12.06 33.17 -11.04
N SER A 135 -12.93 33.67 -11.92
CA SER A 135 -13.46 35.05 -11.89
C SER A 135 -14.18 35.40 -10.59
N ALA A 136 -14.37 36.71 -10.34
CA ALA A 136 -15.21 37.17 -9.25
C ALA A 136 -16.61 36.55 -9.34
N GLU A 137 -17.21 36.22 -8.19
CA GLU A 137 -18.58 35.70 -8.09
C GLU A 137 -18.82 34.31 -8.71
N ALA A 138 -17.80 33.63 -9.23
CA ALA A 138 -17.87 32.25 -9.74
C ALA A 138 -18.17 31.16 -8.67
N GLY A 139 -18.52 31.54 -7.44
CA GLY A 139 -18.87 30.58 -6.38
C GLY A 139 -17.70 29.83 -5.74
N LYS A 140 -16.43 30.20 -6.00
CA LYS A 140 -15.23 29.53 -5.45
C LYS A 140 -15.28 29.36 -3.93
N SER A 141 -15.56 30.46 -3.23
CA SER A 141 -15.64 30.48 -1.77
C SER A 141 -16.86 29.72 -1.28
N THR A 142 -17.95 29.73 -2.04
CA THR A 142 -19.14 28.93 -1.74
C THR A 142 -18.84 27.43 -1.84
N LEU A 143 -18.18 26.98 -2.91
CA LEU A 143 -17.77 25.58 -3.09
C LEU A 143 -16.80 25.14 -1.99
N CYS A 144 -15.80 25.96 -1.66
CA CYS A 144 -14.86 25.70 -0.57
C CYS A 144 -15.60 25.51 0.77
N GLY A 145 -16.60 26.35 1.04
CA GLY A 145 -17.43 26.23 2.25
C GLY A 145 -18.25 24.94 2.27
N VAL A 146 -18.87 24.55 1.14
CA VAL A 146 -19.67 23.32 1.05
C VAL A 146 -18.81 22.09 1.28
N LEU A 147 -17.63 22.02 0.67
CA LEU A 147 -16.72 20.88 0.79
C LEU A 147 -16.14 20.72 2.20
N THR A 148 -15.93 21.83 2.91
CA THR A 148 -15.31 21.82 4.24
C THR A 148 -16.32 21.59 5.36
N GLN A 149 -17.54 22.11 5.22
CA GLN A 149 -18.58 22.04 6.25
C GLN A 149 -19.59 20.91 6.02
N GLY A 150 -19.64 20.32 4.82
CA GLY A 150 -20.60 19.28 4.47
C GLY A 150 -22.05 19.76 4.36
N THR A 151 -22.29 21.07 4.39
CA THR A 151 -23.62 21.67 4.24
C THR A 151 -23.79 22.34 2.88
N LEU A 152 -24.88 22.02 2.19
CA LEU A 152 -25.23 22.68 0.93
C LEU A 152 -25.49 24.17 1.14
N ASP A 153 -25.03 24.97 0.18
CA ASP A 153 -25.29 26.41 0.17
C ASP A 153 -26.74 26.70 -0.23
N ASN A 154 -27.31 27.79 0.27
CA ASN A 154 -28.68 28.22 -0.03
C ASN A 154 -28.78 29.08 -1.31
N GLY A 155 -27.72 29.14 -2.12
CA GLY A 155 -27.63 29.98 -3.32
C GLY A 155 -27.35 31.46 -3.04
N GLN A 156 -27.32 31.87 -1.76
CA GLN A 156 -26.98 33.23 -1.34
C GLN A 156 -25.59 33.31 -0.69
N GLY A 157 -24.82 32.22 -0.71
CA GLY A 157 -23.50 32.17 -0.12
C GLY A 157 -23.52 32.09 1.41
N LYS A 158 -24.55 31.49 2.02
CA LYS A 158 -24.59 31.20 3.46
C LYS A 158 -23.35 30.45 3.92
N THR A 159 -22.90 29.46 3.17
CA THR A 159 -21.74 28.63 3.56
C THR A 159 -20.42 29.40 3.48
N ARG A 160 -20.34 30.42 2.61
CA ARG A 160 -19.15 31.28 2.45
C ARG A 160 -18.94 32.26 3.61
N LEU A 161 -19.99 32.57 4.37
CA LEU A 161 -19.91 33.49 5.52
C LEU A 161 -18.93 32.98 6.59
N ASN A 162 -18.86 31.66 6.76
CA ASN A 162 -17.95 31.00 7.68
C ASN A 162 -16.48 31.10 7.24
N LEU A 163 -16.21 31.47 5.98
CA LEU A 163 -14.86 31.69 5.46
C LEU A 163 -14.40 33.14 5.59
N PHE A 164 -15.30 34.09 5.88
CA PHE A 164 -14.94 35.49 6.02
C PHE A 164 -14.16 35.71 7.31
N ARG A 165 -13.01 36.38 7.16
CA ARG A 165 -12.07 36.67 8.25
C ARG A 165 -12.10 38.13 8.66
N PHE A 166 -12.49 39.03 7.75
CA PHE A 166 -12.44 40.48 7.98
C PHE A 166 -13.79 41.16 7.89
N ARG A 167 -13.99 42.22 8.68
CA ARG A 167 -15.27 42.98 8.74
C ARG A 167 -15.74 43.48 7.38
N HIS A 168 -14.83 43.89 6.49
CA HIS A 168 -15.19 44.36 5.16
C HIS A 168 -15.68 43.23 4.25
N GLU A 169 -15.28 41.98 4.48
CA GLU A 169 -15.81 40.81 3.75
C GLU A 169 -17.27 40.55 4.12
N PHE A 170 -17.60 40.62 5.41
CA PHE A 170 -18.99 40.52 5.88
C PHE A 170 -19.88 41.65 5.32
N ARG A 171 -19.36 42.88 5.26
CA ARG A 171 -20.11 44.04 4.74
C ARG A 171 -20.31 43.98 3.23
N SER A 172 -19.28 43.59 2.49
CA SER A 172 -19.32 43.56 1.02
C SER A 172 -19.89 42.26 0.45
N GLY A 173 -19.93 41.19 1.25
CA GLY A 173 -20.23 39.84 0.77
C GLY A 173 -19.16 39.26 -0.15
N LYS A 174 -17.95 39.86 -0.22
CA LYS A 174 -16.87 39.44 -1.12
C LYS A 174 -15.67 38.94 -0.31
N THR A 175 -15.07 37.84 -0.76
CA THR A 175 -13.80 37.36 -0.22
C THR A 175 -12.64 38.21 -0.72
N SER A 176 -11.83 38.70 0.21
CA SER A 176 -10.64 39.52 -0.06
C SER A 176 -9.34 38.84 0.38
N SER A 177 -9.44 37.70 1.06
CA SER A 177 -8.33 36.98 1.66
C SER A 177 -8.27 35.53 1.20
N ILE A 178 -7.07 34.94 1.28
CA ILE A 178 -6.84 33.53 0.98
C ILE A 178 -7.34 32.70 2.16
N CYS A 179 -8.30 31.81 1.90
CA CYS A 179 -8.73 30.81 2.86
C CYS A 179 -7.92 29.52 2.68
N LEU A 180 -7.48 28.95 3.79
CA LEU A 180 -6.86 27.64 3.84
C LEU A 180 -7.66 26.83 4.83
N ASP A 181 -8.34 25.81 4.32
CA ASP A 181 -9.12 24.86 5.10
C ASP A 181 -8.58 23.47 4.83
N PHE A 182 -8.63 22.62 5.85
CA PHE A 182 -8.23 21.23 5.73
C PHE A 182 -9.48 20.36 5.59
N VAL A 183 -9.34 19.19 4.96
CA VAL A 183 -10.33 18.10 4.99
C VAL A 183 -9.57 16.80 5.21
N GLY A 184 -9.80 16.16 6.37
CA GLY A 184 -9.22 14.86 6.67
C GLY A 184 -10.10 13.72 6.18
N PHE A 185 -9.48 12.65 5.69
CA PHE A 185 -10.16 11.40 5.31
C PHE A 185 -9.58 10.22 6.11
N SER A 186 -10.45 9.31 6.55
CA SER A 186 -10.04 8.04 7.16
C SER A 186 -9.47 7.09 6.09
N SER A 187 -8.84 6.00 6.52
CA SER A 187 -8.41 4.93 5.61
C SER A 187 -9.57 4.26 4.85
N GLU A 188 -10.80 4.46 5.32
CA GLU A 188 -12.03 3.93 4.72
C GLU A 188 -12.71 4.96 3.80
N GLY A 189 -12.11 6.14 3.62
CA GLY A 189 -12.62 7.21 2.75
C GLY A 189 -13.66 8.12 3.42
N GLU A 190 -13.89 7.98 4.72
CA GLU A 190 -14.85 8.82 5.46
C GLU A 190 -14.24 10.17 5.85
N VAL A 191 -15.04 11.25 5.78
CA VAL A 191 -14.60 12.60 6.13
C VAL A 191 -14.49 12.76 7.65
N MET A 192 -13.27 13.03 8.14
CA MET A 192 -12.97 13.18 9.57
C MET A 192 -13.22 14.60 10.11
N ASN A 193 -13.34 15.61 9.24
CA ASN A 193 -13.40 17.02 9.65
C ASN A 193 -14.75 17.50 10.20
N LEU A 194 -15.78 16.65 10.19
CA LEU A 194 -17.09 16.95 10.77
C LEU A 194 -17.07 16.95 12.31
N LEU A 195 -16.01 16.46 12.93
CA LEU A 195 -15.79 16.48 14.38
C LEU A 195 -14.87 17.64 14.77
N ASN A 196 -15.37 18.86 14.58
CA ASN A 196 -15.07 20.06 15.36
C ASN A 196 -13.63 20.24 15.89
N THR A 197 -12.61 20.11 15.04
CA THR A 197 -11.23 20.37 15.45
C THR A 197 -10.64 21.49 14.59
N ARG A 198 -10.66 22.71 15.13
CA ARG A 198 -9.70 23.74 14.70
C ARG A 198 -8.31 23.18 15.02
N VAL A 199 -7.68 22.55 14.04
CA VAL A 199 -6.28 22.16 14.15
C VAL A 199 -5.48 23.45 14.25
N VAL A 200 -5.16 23.84 15.49
CA VAL A 200 -4.26 24.94 15.78
C VAL A 200 -2.91 24.55 15.20
N THR A 201 -2.61 25.07 14.03
CA THR A 201 -1.27 24.98 13.46
C THR A 201 -0.36 25.81 14.38
N ARG A 202 0.44 25.16 15.21
CA ARG A 202 1.59 25.81 15.85
C ARG A 202 2.52 26.24 14.72
N GLN A 203 2.41 27.50 14.30
CA GLN A 203 3.50 28.14 13.58
C GLN A 203 4.67 28.27 14.56
N SER A 204 5.63 27.36 14.46
CA SER A 204 7.00 27.66 14.89
C SER A 204 7.51 28.77 13.98
N ARG A 205 7.47 30.01 14.49
CA ARG A 205 8.27 31.09 13.94
C ARG A 205 9.74 30.73 14.13
N LEU A 206 10.52 30.94 13.07
CA LEU A 206 11.98 30.96 13.08
C LEU A 206 12.49 31.93 14.15
#